data_AF-A0A7S2ZC98-F1
#
_entry.id   AF-A0A7S2ZC98-F1
#
_cell.length_a   1.000
_cell.length_b   1.000
_cell.length_c   1.000
_cell.angle_alpha   90.00
_cell.angle_beta   90.00
_cell.angle_gamma   90.00
#
_symmetry.space_group_name_H-M   'P 1'
#
loop_
_entity.id
_entity.type
_entity.pdbx_description
1 polymer ?
#
loop_
_entity_poly.entity_id
_entity_poly.type
_entity_poly.pdbx_seq_one_letter_code
_entity_poly.pdbx_strand_id
1 'polypeptide(L)'
;MVELGFVWSSSAFLLGTRRQCSWTQRYGKSASSFNRRPSLRRSAVRMEVGPSDPGYISTLSKPIQAAVTLLIYAGIALATVALNILVAPKIRSIRVLRILSRALGLFFAAVGVQHFTLLQEISSMVPEKGAWGYWYLPGSAEFHTKWTGMAEVLGGLGVLLGDLPFLPLWVGPYAAAGLFLLVIVVTPSNMYMVTHGVLGPVKVWLGEDTVLRPNHHVIRMLLQAVLLSTLCSMAVGFHK
;
A
#
# COMPACT_ATOMS: atom_id res chain seq x y z
N MET A 1 6.99 30.51 -0.63
CA MET A 1 6.00 29.89 -1.54
C MET A 1 6.48 28.48 -1.83
N VAL A 2 5.91 27.49 -1.16
CA VAL A 2 6.28 26.08 -1.33
C VAL A 2 5.27 25.48 -2.29
N GLU A 3 5.70 25.16 -3.50
CA GLU A 3 4.90 24.38 -4.44
C GLU A 3 4.72 22.96 -3.89
N LEU A 4 3.57 22.70 -3.30
CA LEU A 4 3.07 21.35 -3.04
C LEU A 4 2.52 20.80 -4.35
N GLY A 5 3.42 20.36 -5.23
CA GLY A 5 3.09 19.59 -6.43
C GLY A 5 2.50 18.23 -6.05
N PHE A 6 1.21 18.22 -5.74
CA PHE A 6 0.40 17.00 -5.60
C PHE A 6 0.20 16.40 -6.99
N VAL A 7 1.15 15.56 -7.42
CA VAL A 7 1.02 14.75 -8.63
C VAL A 7 0.20 13.51 -8.29
N TRP A 8 -1.14 13.65 -8.29
CA TRP A 8 -2.02 12.52 -8.56
C TRP A 8 -2.03 12.31 -10.08
N SER A 9 -1.03 11.60 -10.61
CA SER A 9 -0.93 11.34 -12.05
C SER A 9 -2.11 10.47 -12.50
N SER A 10 -3.11 11.13 -13.05
CA SER A 10 -4.19 10.54 -13.85
C SER A 10 -3.76 10.43 -15.34
N SER A 11 -2.46 10.34 -15.62
CA SER A 11 -1.93 10.54 -16.99
C SER A 11 -1.07 9.41 -17.54
N ALA A 12 -1.10 8.21 -16.96
CA ALA A 12 -0.40 7.04 -17.51
C ALA A 12 -1.34 6.02 -18.18
N PHE A 13 -2.52 6.45 -18.63
CA PHE A 13 -3.32 5.69 -19.58
C PHE A 13 -3.13 6.34 -20.95
N LEU A 14 -2.31 5.68 -21.77
CA LEU A 14 -2.27 5.62 -23.24
C LEU A 14 -0.83 5.60 -23.76
N LEU A 15 -0.50 4.48 -24.42
CA LEU A 15 0.62 4.26 -25.35
C LEU A 15 2.01 4.04 -24.74
N GLY A 16 2.63 2.88 -25.03
CA GLY A 16 4.07 2.74 -24.77
C GLY A 16 4.68 1.34 -24.78
N THR A 17 4.33 0.51 -25.76
CA THR A 17 5.17 -0.54 -26.39
C THR A 17 6.22 -1.32 -25.58
N ARG A 18 6.01 -2.65 -25.56
CA ARG A 18 7.02 -3.71 -25.44
C ARG A 18 8.43 -3.27 -25.89
N ARG A 19 9.43 -3.47 -25.04
CA ARG A 19 10.79 -3.79 -25.49
C ARG A 19 11.33 -4.99 -24.73
N GLN A 20 11.36 -6.12 -25.43
CA GLN A 20 12.31 -7.20 -25.18
C GLN A 20 13.71 -6.64 -25.40
N CYS A 21 14.63 -6.85 -24.44
CA CYS A 21 16.05 -6.72 -24.69
C CYS A 21 16.69 -8.10 -24.54
N SER A 22 16.81 -8.77 -25.68
CA SER A 22 17.75 -9.85 -25.93
C SER A 22 19.17 -9.30 -25.89
N TRP A 23 20.03 -9.83 -25.02
CA TRP A 23 21.47 -9.70 -25.20
C TRP A 23 22.04 -11.03 -25.65
N THR A 24 22.48 -10.98 -26.90
CA THR A 24 23.14 -12.01 -27.68
C THR A 24 24.52 -12.37 -27.17
N GLN A 25 24.81 -13.63 -27.41
CA GLN A 25 26.02 -14.43 -27.25
C GLN A 25 27.14 -14.06 -28.25
N ARG A 26 28.39 -14.45 -27.92
CA ARG A 26 29.70 -14.38 -28.66
C ARG A 26 30.50 -13.11 -28.37
N TYR A 27 31.81 -13.11 -28.12
CA TYR A 27 32.97 -13.99 -28.41
C TYR A 27 33.82 -14.14 -27.10
N GLY A 28 34.80 -15.01 -26.89
CA GLY A 28 35.79 -15.72 -27.70
C GLY A 28 36.85 -16.31 -26.75
N LYS A 29 37.70 -17.19 -27.25
CA LYS A 29 38.50 -18.20 -26.53
C LYS A 29 39.78 -17.68 -25.83
N SER A 30 40.17 -18.44 -24.79
CA SER A 30 41.53 -18.90 -24.40
C SER A 30 42.60 -17.90 -23.96
N ALA A 31 43.04 -18.01 -22.69
CA ALA A 31 44.44 -18.26 -22.32
C ALA A 31 44.60 -18.49 -20.81
N SER A 32 45.33 -19.53 -20.47
CA SER A 32 45.88 -19.87 -19.17
C SER A 32 46.87 -18.82 -18.66
N SER A 33 46.68 -18.31 -17.44
CA SER A 33 47.80 -17.90 -16.59
C SER A 33 47.36 -17.76 -15.14
N PHE A 34 47.95 -18.64 -14.33
CA PHE A 34 48.10 -18.60 -12.88
C PHE A 34 48.22 -17.17 -12.34
N ASN A 35 47.28 -16.74 -11.50
CA ASN A 35 47.49 -15.59 -10.62
C ASN A 35 46.80 -15.82 -9.27
N ARG A 36 47.60 -16.19 -8.26
CA ARG A 36 47.17 -16.25 -6.86
C ARG A 36 46.82 -14.82 -6.41
N ARG A 37 45.54 -14.52 -6.26
CA ARG A 37 45.11 -13.28 -5.59
C ARG A 37 45.11 -13.51 -4.08
N PRO A 38 45.70 -12.61 -3.28
CA PRO A 38 45.61 -12.65 -1.84
C PRO A 38 44.15 -12.46 -1.43
N SER A 39 43.69 -13.29 -0.48
CA SER A 39 42.37 -13.20 0.13
C SER A 39 42.23 -11.89 0.89
N LEU A 40 41.75 -10.85 0.22
CA LEU A 40 41.22 -9.67 0.88
C LEU A 40 39.97 -10.11 1.64
N ARG A 41 40.14 -10.41 2.93
CA ARG A 41 39.08 -10.33 3.94
C ARG A 41 38.51 -8.91 3.84
N ARG A 42 37.48 -8.73 3.02
CA ARG A 42 36.55 -7.61 3.18
C ARG A 42 35.90 -7.83 4.54
N SER A 43 36.48 -7.22 5.57
CA SER A 43 35.75 -6.87 6.78
C SER A 43 34.56 -6.07 6.29
N ALA A 44 33.40 -6.72 6.19
CA ALA A 44 32.15 -6.05 5.90
C ALA A 44 31.95 -5.06 7.05
N VAL A 45 32.27 -3.78 6.79
CA VAL A 45 31.84 -2.69 7.65
C VAL A 45 30.32 -2.78 7.65
N ARG A 46 29.76 -3.40 8.70
CA ARG A 46 28.33 -3.40 8.95
C ARG A 46 27.99 -1.93 9.21
N MET A 47 27.48 -1.25 8.19
CA MET A 47 26.92 0.08 8.36
C MET A 47 25.88 -0.02 9.47
N GLU A 48 26.05 0.77 10.53
CA GLU A 48 25.06 0.86 11.59
C GLU A 48 23.80 1.48 10.99
N VAL A 49 22.74 0.69 10.95
CA VAL A 49 21.41 1.17 10.54
C VAL A 49 20.85 1.98 11.69
N GLY A 50 20.68 3.28 11.47
CA GLY A 50 20.20 4.22 12.47
C GLY A 50 18.67 4.26 12.55
N PRO A 51 18.09 4.86 13.61
CA PRO A 51 16.63 5.01 13.78
C PRO A 51 15.93 5.77 12.65
N SER A 52 16.67 6.56 11.88
CA SER A 52 16.18 7.30 10.72
C SER A 52 16.12 6.48 9.43
N ASP A 53 16.73 5.29 9.42
CA ASP A 53 16.88 4.51 8.20
C ASP A 53 15.60 3.72 7.89
N PRO A 54 15.21 3.63 6.60
CA PRO A 54 14.10 2.80 6.17
C PRO A 54 14.30 1.36 6.65
N GLY A 55 13.27 0.81 7.28
CA GLY A 55 13.33 -0.57 7.75
C GLY A 55 14.15 -0.79 9.02
N TYR A 56 14.59 0.27 9.73
CA TYR A 56 15.26 0.14 11.03
C TYR A 56 14.53 -0.81 11.99
N ILE A 57 13.18 -0.74 12.01
CA ILE A 57 12.34 -1.57 12.89
C ILE A 57 12.60 -3.07 12.63
N SER A 58 12.83 -3.49 11.39
CA SER A 58 13.12 -4.89 11.06
C SER A 58 14.42 -5.43 11.68
N THR A 59 15.33 -4.55 12.10
CA THR A 59 16.60 -4.92 12.77
C THR A 59 16.43 -5.16 14.27
N LEU A 60 15.31 -4.71 14.86
CA LEU A 60 15.00 -4.85 16.28
C LEU A 60 14.54 -6.28 16.62
N SER A 61 14.51 -6.60 17.92
CA SER A 61 13.95 -7.89 18.36
C SER A 61 12.48 -8.03 17.98
N LYS A 62 12.04 -9.26 17.68
CA LYS A 62 10.65 -9.54 17.28
C LYS A 62 9.58 -9.00 18.25
N PRO A 63 9.76 -9.06 19.59
CA PRO A 63 8.82 -8.43 20.51
C PRO A 63 8.70 -6.91 20.33
N ILE A 64 9.79 -6.21 20.05
CA ILE A 64 9.77 -4.77 19.80
C ILE A 64 9.10 -4.47 18.46
N GLN A 65 9.41 -5.25 17.41
CA GLN A 65 8.72 -5.16 16.13
C GLN A 65 7.19 -5.32 16.29
N ALA A 66 6.75 -6.28 17.11
CA ALA A 66 5.35 -6.51 17.39
C ALA A 66 4.71 -5.34 18.15
N ALA A 67 5.37 -4.85 19.20
CA ALA A 67 4.87 -3.71 19.97
C ALA A 67 4.68 -2.46 19.09
N VAL A 68 5.67 -2.14 18.25
CA VAL A 68 5.57 -1.01 17.31
C VAL A 68 4.40 -1.20 16.34
N THR A 69 4.23 -2.40 15.81
CA THR A 69 3.13 -2.69 14.88
C THR A 69 1.77 -2.56 15.58
N LEU A 70 1.61 -3.13 16.78
CA LEU A 70 0.38 -2.99 17.56
C LEU A 70 0.05 -1.53 17.90
N LEU A 71 1.06 -0.71 18.22
CA LEU A 71 0.89 0.72 18.49
C LEU A 71 0.41 1.48 17.25
N ILE A 72 0.95 1.18 16.07
CA ILE A 72 0.50 1.78 14.80
C ILE A 72 -0.97 1.39 14.54
N TYR A 73 -1.34 0.13 14.77
CA TYR A 73 -2.74 -0.33 14.64
C TYR A 73 -3.67 0.42 15.58
N ALA A 74 -3.31 0.51 16.86
CA ALA A 74 -4.07 1.23 17.87
C ALA A 74 -4.23 2.71 17.50
N GLY A 75 -3.15 3.35 17.02
CA GLY A 75 -3.18 4.74 16.56
C GLY A 75 -4.17 4.96 15.40
N ILE A 76 -4.17 4.08 14.39
CA ILE A 76 -5.11 4.17 13.26
C ILE A 76 -6.55 3.96 13.75
N ALA A 77 -6.79 2.99 14.62
CA ALA A 77 -8.11 2.71 15.16
C ALA A 77 -8.65 3.90 15.97
N LEU A 78 -7.85 4.44 16.91
CA LEU A 78 -8.20 5.60 17.72
C LEU A 78 -8.46 6.84 16.86
N ALA A 79 -7.60 7.11 15.86
CA ALA A 79 -7.81 8.22 14.93
C ALA A 79 -9.09 8.05 14.12
N THR A 80 -9.38 6.83 13.64
CA THR A 80 -10.61 6.52 12.90
C THR A 80 -11.85 6.76 13.76
N VAL A 81 -11.85 6.31 15.02
CA VAL A 81 -12.95 6.54 15.97
C VAL A 81 -13.12 8.03 16.25
N ALA A 82 -12.02 8.74 16.55
CA ALA A 82 -12.04 10.18 16.79
C ALA A 82 -12.63 10.95 15.60
N LEU A 83 -12.24 10.61 14.36
CA LEU A 83 -12.80 11.22 13.14
C LEU A 83 -14.30 10.95 13.00
N ASN A 84 -14.76 9.73 13.30
CA ASN A 84 -16.18 9.40 13.26
C ASN A 84 -17.02 10.12 14.33
N ILE A 85 -16.45 10.42 15.50
CA ILE A 85 -17.15 11.15 16.57
C ILE A 85 -17.13 12.65 16.33
N LEU A 86 -15.96 13.21 15.98
CA LEU A 86 -15.73 14.65 15.99
C LEU A 86 -15.98 15.34 14.65
N VAL A 87 -15.76 14.63 13.54
CA VAL A 87 -15.75 15.19 12.18
C VAL A 87 -16.94 14.68 11.37
N ALA A 88 -17.15 13.36 11.31
CA ALA A 88 -18.18 12.76 10.46
C ALA A 88 -19.59 13.37 10.64
N PRO A 89 -20.09 13.67 11.87
CA PRO A 89 -21.40 14.28 12.05
C PRO A 89 -21.52 15.67 11.40
N LYS A 90 -20.42 16.40 11.30
CA LYS A 90 -20.37 17.77 10.73
C LYS A 90 -20.35 17.77 9.21
N ILE A 91 -19.90 16.68 8.58
CA ILE A 91 -19.71 16.58 7.11
C ILE A 91 -20.72 15.63 6.44
N ARG A 92 -21.72 15.13 7.17
CA ARG A 92 -22.76 14.18 6.74
C ARG A 92 -23.80 14.74 5.74
N SER A 93 -23.42 15.72 4.93
CA SER A 93 -24.27 16.13 3.81
C SER A 93 -24.36 15.00 2.79
N ILE A 94 -25.57 14.61 2.40
CA ILE A 94 -25.82 13.62 1.34
C ILE A 94 -25.06 13.97 0.05
N ARG A 95 -24.95 15.27 -0.28
CA ARG A 95 -24.20 15.74 -1.44
C ARG A 95 -22.71 15.43 -1.31
N VAL A 96 -22.12 15.73 -0.16
CA VAL A 96 -20.69 15.47 0.11
C VAL A 96 -20.40 13.97 0.10
N LEU A 97 -21.24 13.17 0.77
CA LEU A 97 -21.10 11.72 0.79
C LEU A 97 -21.20 11.12 -0.61
N ARG A 98 -22.11 11.61 -1.46
CA ARG A 98 -22.22 11.14 -2.85
C ARG A 98 -20.98 11.45 -3.68
N ILE A 99 -20.45 12.68 -3.57
CA ILE A 99 -19.21 13.07 -4.27
C ILE A 99 -18.04 12.20 -3.80
N LEU A 100 -17.88 12.04 -2.47
CA LEU A 100 -16.83 11.21 -1.90
C LEU A 100 -16.99 9.74 -2.30
N SER A 101 -18.22 9.23 -2.40
CA SER A 101 -18.48 7.84 -2.79
C SER A 101 -18.01 7.59 -4.22
N ARG A 102 -18.34 8.50 -5.15
CA ARG A 102 -17.88 8.39 -6.54
C ARG A 102 -16.36 8.49 -6.65
N ALA A 103 -15.76 9.45 -5.93
CA ALA A 103 -14.31 9.62 -5.92
C ALA A 103 -13.59 8.39 -5.35
N LEU A 104 -14.04 7.86 -4.21
CA LEU A 104 -13.47 6.67 -3.58
C LEU A 104 -13.73 5.41 -4.41
N GLY A 105 -14.92 5.27 -4.98
CA GLY A 105 -15.26 4.12 -5.82
C GLY A 105 -14.37 4.03 -7.06
N LEU A 106 -14.16 5.15 -7.76
CA LEU A 106 -13.19 5.25 -8.85
C LEU A 106 -11.76 4.96 -8.39
N PHE A 107 -11.37 5.51 -7.24
CA PHE A 107 -10.05 5.30 -6.67
C PHE A 107 -9.78 3.81 -6.39
N PHE A 108 -10.67 3.14 -5.65
CA PHE A 108 -10.52 1.72 -5.36
C PHE A 108 -10.56 0.85 -6.62
N ALA A 109 -11.41 1.18 -7.59
CA ALA A 109 -11.41 0.47 -8.86
C ALA A 109 -10.06 0.60 -9.59
N ALA A 110 -9.47 1.80 -9.61
CA ALA A 110 -8.17 2.04 -10.22
C ALA A 110 -7.02 1.32 -9.48
N VAL A 111 -6.99 1.39 -8.15
CA VAL A 111 -6.00 0.68 -7.32
C VAL A 111 -6.15 -0.84 -7.45
N GLY A 112 -7.39 -1.33 -7.55
CA GLY A 112 -7.66 -2.74 -7.78
C GLY A 112 -7.10 -3.24 -9.12
N VAL A 113 -7.20 -2.44 -10.18
CA VAL A 113 -6.54 -2.73 -11.46
C VAL A 113 -5.01 -2.74 -11.31
N GLN A 114 -4.45 -1.85 -10.50
CA GLN A 114 -3.00 -1.79 -10.28
C GLN A 114 -2.43 -3.08 -9.66
N HIS A 115 -3.19 -3.80 -8.84
CA HIS A 115 -2.77 -5.11 -8.31
C HIS A 115 -2.45 -6.13 -9.40
N PHE A 116 -2.99 -5.97 -10.61
CA PHE A 116 -2.71 -6.83 -11.75
C PHE A 116 -1.63 -6.26 -12.67
N THR A 117 -1.52 -4.93 -12.77
CA THR A 117 -0.53 -4.28 -13.67
C THR A 117 0.83 -4.07 -13.02
N LEU A 118 0.88 -3.91 -11.69
CA LEU A 118 2.08 -3.71 -10.86
C LEU A 118 2.23 -4.85 -9.85
N LEU A 119 1.99 -6.08 -10.32
CA LEU A 119 1.88 -7.28 -9.48
C LEU A 119 3.14 -7.50 -8.64
N GLN A 120 4.33 -7.30 -9.22
CA GLN A 120 5.59 -7.54 -8.52
C GLN A 120 5.82 -6.50 -7.41
N GLU A 121 5.55 -5.24 -7.70
CA GLU A 121 5.75 -4.12 -6.77
C GLU A 121 4.77 -4.21 -5.61
N ILE A 122 3.51 -4.56 -5.89
CA ILE A 122 2.49 -4.71 -4.84
C ILE A 122 2.71 -6.00 -4.05
N SER A 123 3.14 -7.09 -4.69
CA SER A 123 3.49 -8.33 -3.97
C SER A 123 4.69 -8.14 -3.05
N SER A 124 5.62 -7.24 -3.39
CA SER A 124 6.82 -6.97 -2.57
C SER A 124 6.51 -6.41 -1.19
N MET A 125 5.36 -5.74 -1.03
CA MET A 125 4.93 -5.19 0.26
C MET A 125 4.03 -6.13 1.06
N VAL A 126 3.74 -7.33 0.57
CA VAL A 126 3.04 -8.35 1.37
C VAL A 126 4.00 -8.84 2.46
N PRO A 127 3.61 -8.79 3.76
CA PRO A 127 4.53 -9.16 4.82
C PRO A 127 4.93 -10.63 4.72
N GLU A 128 6.24 -10.88 4.81
CA GLU A 128 6.80 -12.23 4.81
C GLU A 128 6.34 -13.04 6.03
N LYS A 129 6.38 -14.38 5.91
CA LYS A 129 6.09 -15.27 7.03
C LYS A 129 7.10 -15.05 8.17
N GLY A 130 6.61 -14.88 9.38
CA GLY A 130 7.40 -14.50 10.55
C GLY A 130 7.66 -12.99 10.68
N ALA A 131 7.03 -12.14 9.84
CA ALA A 131 7.05 -10.70 10.05
C ALA A 131 6.53 -10.35 11.45
N TRP A 132 7.26 -9.48 12.14
CA TRP A 132 7.00 -9.07 13.53
C TRP A 132 6.93 -10.20 14.57
N GLY A 133 7.23 -11.45 14.21
CA GLY A 133 7.21 -12.62 15.09
C GLY A 133 5.85 -13.31 15.24
N TYR A 134 4.78 -12.75 14.69
CA TYR A 134 3.42 -13.31 14.79
C TYR A 134 2.67 -13.42 13.46
N TRP A 135 3.23 -12.90 12.36
CA TRP A 135 2.56 -12.91 11.07
C TRP A 135 2.82 -14.19 10.29
N TYR A 136 1.81 -15.06 10.17
CA TYR A 136 1.91 -16.33 9.45
C TYR A 136 0.72 -16.52 8.50
N LEU A 137 0.56 -15.58 7.57
CA LEU A 137 -0.52 -15.64 6.59
C LEU A 137 -0.27 -16.81 5.59
N PRO A 138 -1.22 -17.75 5.44
CA PRO A 138 -1.11 -18.83 4.45
C PRO A 138 -1.42 -18.32 3.05
N GLY A 139 -0.70 -18.82 2.06
CA GLY A 139 -0.78 -18.37 0.67
C GLY A 139 0.54 -17.80 0.16
N SER A 140 0.53 -17.35 -1.09
CA SER A 140 1.64 -16.59 -1.69
C SER A 140 1.31 -15.10 -1.69
N ALA A 141 2.36 -14.26 -1.72
CA ALA A 141 2.18 -12.82 -1.88
C ALA A 141 1.33 -12.50 -3.13
N GLU A 142 1.61 -13.18 -4.24
CA GLU A 142 0.88 -13.04 -5.50
C GLU A 142 -0.61 -13.35 -5.35
N PHE A 143 -0.97 -14.42 -4.63
CA PHE A 143 -2.37 -14.77 -4.37
C PHE A 143 -3.09 -13.66 -3.60
N HIS A 144 -2.50 -13.17 -2.52
CA HIS A 144 -3.09 -12.10 -1.72
C HIS A 144 -3.25 -10.83 -2.53
N THR A 145 -2.22 -10.43 -3.29
CA THR A 145 -2.28 -9.27 -4.19
C THR A 145 -3.40 -9.39 -5.22
N LYS A 146 -3.54 -10.54 -5.90
CA LYS A 146 -4.62 -10.72 -6.88
C LYS A 146 -6.00 -10.69 -6.25
N TRP A 147 -6.18 -11.33 -5.10
CA TRP A 147 -7.47 -11.36 -4.41
C TRP A 147 -7.87 -9.98 -3.87
N THR A 148 -6.94 -9.25 -3.25
CA THR A 148 -7.22 -7.88 -2.77
C THR A 148 -7.52 -6.96 -3.94
N GLY A 149 -6.80 -7.08 -5.06
CA GLY A 149 -7.10 -6.34 -6.28
C GLY A 149 -8.51 -6.57 -6.80
N MET A 150 -8.97 -7.82 -6.84
CA MET A 150 -10.34 -8.15 -7.21
C MET A 150 -11.36 -7.53 -6.24
N ALA A 151 -11.12 -7.63 -4.93
CA ALA A 151 -11.98 -7.07 -3.91
C ALA A 151 -12.08 -5.54 -3.99
N GLU A 152 -10.97 -4.85 -4.30
CA GLU A 152 -10.95 -3.40 -4.53
C GLU A 152 -11.71 -2.99 -5.79
N VAL A 153 -11.58 -3.74 -6.90
CA VAL A 153 -12.36 -3.46 -8.12
C VAL A 153 -13.85 -3.62 -7.84
N LEU A 154 -14.26 -4.75 -7.26
CA LEU A 154 -15.67 -5.03 -7.00
C LEU A 154 -16.27 -4.08 -5.97
N GLY A 155 -15.56 -3.84 -4.87
CA GLY A 155 -15.98 -2.89 -3.84
C GLY A 155 -16.00 -1.46 -4.37
N GLY A 156 -14.99 -1.06 -5.15
CA GLY A 156 -14.90 0.26 -5.77
C GLY A 156 -16.07 0.52 -6.74
N LEU A 157 -16.36 -0.42 -7.62
CA LEU A 157 -17.52 -0.34 -8.52
C LEU A 157 -18.84 -0.35 -7.73
N GLY A 158 -18.95 -1.14 -6.67
CA GLY A 158 -20.13 -1.18 -5.82
C GLY A 158 -20.40 0.16 -5.12
N VAL A 159 -19.37 0.85 -4.62
CA VAL A 159 -19.51 2.19 -4.03
C VAL A 159 -19.76 3.25 -5.11
N LEU A 160 -19.11 3.13 -6.28
CA LEU A 160 -19.25 4.07 -7.39
C LEU A 160 -20.67 4.08 -7.98
N LEU A 161 -21.24 2.90 -8.15
CA LEU A 161 -22.53 2.69 -8.84
C LEU A 161 -23.70 2.52 -7.86
N GLY A 162 -23.44 2.31 -6.57
CA GLY A 162 -24.45 1.94 -5.59
C GLY A 162 -25.54 2.99 -5.32
N ASP A 163 -25.42 4.21 -5.86
CA ASP A 163 -26.45 5.26 -5.81
C ASP A 163 -27.35 5.31 -7.07
N LEU A 164 -27.12 4.43 -8.04
CA LEU A 164 -27.91 4.38 -9.28
C LEU A 164 -29.31 3.80 -9.02
N PRO A 165 -30.36 4.38 -9.64
CA PRO A 165 -31.75 4.07 -9.31
C PRO A 165 -32.18 2.64 -9.67
N PHE A 166 -31.42 1.95 -10.52
CA PHE A 166 -31.70 0.58 -10.95
C PHE A 166 -30.94 -0.49 -10.15
N LEU A 167 -30.06 -0.09 -9.23
CA LEU A 167 -29.38 -1.02 -8.34
C LEU A 167 -30.07 -1.09 -6.97
N PRO A 168 -30.01 -2.25 -6.29
CA PRO A 168 -30.53 -2.34 -4.93
C PRO A 168 -29.82 -1.37 -3.98
N LEU A 169 -30.60 -0.68 -3.13
CA LEU A 169 -30.11 0.35 -2.19
C LEU A 169 -29.04 -0.15 -1.20
N TRP A 170 -28.92 -1.46 -1.02
CA TRP A 170 -27.94 -2.08 -0.14
C TRP A 170 -26.56 -2.25 -0.78
N VAL A 171 -26.43 -2.15 -2.12
CA VAL A 171 -25.17 -2.38 -2.83
C VAL A 171 -24.09 -1.40 -2.39
N GLY A 172 -24.40 -0.10 -2.39
CA GLY A 172 -23.47 0.95 -1.96
C GLY A 172 -22.95 0.73 -0.52
N PRO A 173 -23.82 0.64 0.49
CA PRO A 173 -23.37 0.45 1.87
C PRO A 173 -22.63 -0.87 2.12
N TYR A 174 -23.04 -2.00 1.51
CA TYR A 174 -22.29 -3.25 1.66
C TYR A 174 -20.95 -3.23 0.93
N ALA A 175 -20.85 -2.58 -0.23
CA ALA A 175 -19.57 -2.37 -0.90
C ALA A 175 -18.63 -1.50 -0.04
N ALA A 176 -19.16 -0.43 0.56
CA ALA A 176 -18.39 0.42 1.48
C ALA A 176 -17.93 -0.34 2.73
N ALA A 177 -18.79 -1.20 3.31
CA ALA A 177 -18.43 -2.05 4.43
C ALA A 177 -17.36 -3.09 4.04
N GLY A 178 -17.48 -3.69 2.85
CA GLY A 178 -16.48 -4.61 2.31
C GLY A 178 -15.13 -3.94 2.12
N LEU A 179 -15.09 -2.74 1.53
CA LEU A 179 -13.86 -1.95 1.39
C LEU A 179 -13.29 -1.51 2.75
N PHE A 180 -14.14 -1.16 3.71
CA PHE A 180 -13.71 -0.84 5.08
C PHE A 180 -12.96 -2.02 5.71
N LEU A 181 -13.53 -3.22 5.65
CA LEU A 181 -12.90 -4.44 6.15
C LEU A 181 -11.62 -4.78 5.37
N LEU A 182 -11.65 -4.59 4.05
CA LEU A 182 -10.50 -4.82 3.20
C LEU A 182 -9.32 -3.91 3.62
N VAL A 183 -9.55 -2.61 3.82
CA VAL A 183 -8.51 -1.67 4.28
C VAL A 183 -7.90 -2.13 5.61
N ILE A 184 -8.71 -2.62 6.56
CA ILE A 184 -8.21 -3.19 7.82
C ILE A 184 -7.30 -4.40 7.56
N VAL A 185 -7.73 -5.32 6.69
CA VAL A 185 -7.00 -6.55 6.37
C VAL A 185 -5.70 -6.29 5.60
N VAL A 186 -5.65 -5.26 4.74
CA VAL A 186 -4.42 -4.90 3.99
C VAL A 186 -3.53 -3.89 4.71
N THR A 187 -3.95 -3.38 5.89
CA THR A 187 -3.13 -2.53 6.75
C THR A 187 -1.74 -3.11 7.06
N PRO A 188 -1.56 -4.42 7.29
CA PRO A 188 -0.25 -5.03 7.51
C PRO A 188 0.74 -4.72 6.39
N SER A 189 0.30 -4.68 5.12
CA SER A 189 1.17 -4.33 4.00
C SER A 189 1.68 -2.88 4.10
N ASN A 190 0.80 -1.95 4.51
CA ASN A 190 1.21 -0.57 4.77
C ASN A 190 2.23 -0.47 5.90
N MET A 191 2.06 -1.26 6.95
CA MET A 191 2.99 -1.32 8.09
C MET A 191 4.31 -1.95 7.69
N TYR A 192 4.28 -2.98 6.86
CA TYR A 192 5.48 -3.68 6.39
C TYR A 192 6.41 -2.75 5.62
N MET A 193 5.85 -1.84 4.82
CA MET A 193 6.63 -0.77 4.18
C MET A 193 7.35 0.13 5.19
N VAL A 194 6.71 0.47 6.33
CA VAL A 194 7.33 1.26 7.40
C VAL A 194 8.39 0.45 8.12
N THR A 195 8.07 -0.80 8.48
CA THR A 195 8.91 -1.59 9.38
C THR A 195 10.08 -2.25 8.69
N HIS A 196 9.96 -2.57 7.40
CA HIS A 196 10.99 -3.28 6.61
C HIS A 196 11.54 -2.43 5.46
N GLY A 197 11.13 -1.16 5.33
CA GLY A 197 11.70 -0.23 4.35
C GLY A 197 11.34 -0.56 2.90
N VAL A 198 10.27 -1.34 2.69
CA VAL A 198 9.82 -1.71 1.35
C VAL A 198 9.09 -0.53 0.71
N LEU A 199 9.47 -0.18 -0.53
CA LEU A 199 8.88 0.93 -1.29
C LEU A 199 7.59 0.54 -2.00
N GLY A 200 7.40 -0.74 -2.34
CA GLY A 200 6.24 -1.21 -3.09
C GLY A 200 6.01 -0.41 -4.38
N PRO A 201 4.76 -0.04 -4.72
CA PRO A 201 4.46 0.68 -5.94
C PRO A 201 5.06 2.10 -5.96
N VAL A 202 5.43 2.69 -4.81
CA VAL A 202 6.06 4.03 -4.72
C VAL A 202 7.31 4.13 -5.58
N LYS A 203 8.04 3.02 -5.73
CA LYS A 203 9.23 2.94 -6.61
C LYS A 203 8.91 3.35 -8.06
N VAL A 204 7.73 2.99 -8.56
CA VAL A 204 7.28 3.30 -9.92
C VAL A 204 6.87 4.77 -10.04
N TRP A 205 6.22 5.32 -9.01
CA TRP A 205 5.67 6.68 -9.05
C TRP A 205 6.73 7.77 -8.83
N LEU A 206 7.68 7.53 -7.93
CA LEU A 206 8.65 8.54 -7.48
C LEU A 206 10.08 8.28 -7.98
N GLY A 207 10.34 7.11 -8.57
CA GLY A 207 11.65 6.71 -9.10
C GLY A 207 12.41 5.75 -8.19
N GLU A 208 13.38 5.03 -8.76
CA GLU A 208 14.09 3.93 -8.08
C GLU A 208 14.92 4.37 -6.88
N ASP A 209 15.42 5.61 -6.88
CA ASP A 209 16.25 6.18 -5.81
C ASP A 209 15.43 6.77 -4.66
N THR A 210 14.10 6.60 -4.67
CA THR A 210 13.23 7.21 -3.66
C THR A 210 13.40 6.51 -2.32
N VAL A 211 13.68 7.30 -1.29
CA VAL A 211 13.69 6.84 0.10
C VAL A 211 12.46 7.39 0.84
N LEU A 212 11.66 6.51 1.42
CA LEU A 212 10.50 6.91 2.23
C LEU A 212 10.96 7.51 3.56
N ARG A 213 10.90 8.84 3.65
CA ARG A 213 11.15 9.56 4.91
C ARG A 213 10.04 9.27 5.94
N PRO A 214 10.32 9.34 7.26
CA PRO A 214 9.34 9.12 8.33
C PRO A 214 8.00 9.86 8.16
N ASN A 215 8.03 11.10 7.66
CA ASN A 215 6.85 11.91 7.44
C ASN A 215 5.85 11.28 6.44
N HIS A 216 6.33 10.54 5.44
CA HIS A 216 5.46 9.85 4.48
C HIS A 216 4.63 8.76 5.18
N HIS A 217 5.22 8.08 6.16
CA HIS A 217 4.52 7.04 6.91
C HIS A 217 3.43 7.63 7.83
N VAL A 218 3.72 8.78 8.47
CA VAL A 218 2.72 9.52 9.26
C VAL A 218 1.55 9.97 8.39
N ILE A 219 1.83 10.57 7.23
CA ILE A 219 0.79 10.99 6.28
C ILE A 219 -0.07 9.81 5.85
N ARG A 220 0.55 8.66 5.53
CA ARG A 220 -0.19 7.44 5.18
C ARG A 220 -1.09 6.95 6.30
N MET A 221 -0.62 6.95 7.55
CA MET A 221 -1.46 6.58 8.69
C MET A 221 -2.68 7.51 8.84
N LEU A 222 -2.48 8.82 8.70
CA LEU A 222 -3.57 9.80 8.79
C LEU A 222 -4.57 9.61 7.64
N LEU A 223 -4.09 9.46 6.41
CA LEU A 223 -4.94 9.20 5.24
C LEU A 223 -5.72 7.89 5.40
N GLN A 224 -5.10 6.85 5.97
CA GLN A 224 -5.78 5.59 6.24
C GLN A 224 -6.90 5.74 7.28
N ALA A 225 -6.69 6.53 8.34
CA ALA A 225 -7.73 6.83 9.31
C ALA A 225 -8.91 7.62 8.69
N VAL A 226 -8.61 8.60 7.83
CA VAL A 226 -9.62 9.35 7.06
C VAL A 226 -10.40 8.43 6.12
N LEU A 227 -9.70 7.54 5.40
CA LEU A 227 -10.30 6.56 4.50
C LEU A 227 -11.25 5.62 5.25
N LEU A 228 -10.79 5.00 6.34
CA LEU A 228 -11.61 4.14 7.19
C LEU A 228 -12.82 4.87 7.77
N SER A 229 -12.63 6.12 8.22
CA SER A 229 -13.74 6.93 8.74
C SER A 229 -14.79 7.25 7.67
N THR A 230 -14.33 7.55 6.45
CA THR A 230 -15.20 7.85 5.30
C THR A 230 -15.99 6.61 4.88
N LEU A 231 -15.34 5.45 4.74
CA LEU A 231 -15.99 4.20 4.39
C LEU A 231 -16.99 3.74 5.46
N CYS A 232 -16.65 3.90 6.74
CA CYS A 232 -17.59 3.62 7.84
C CYS A 232 -18.82 4.54 7.78
N SER A 233 -18.61 5.83 7.51
CA SER A 233 -19.71 6.79 7.35
C SER A 233 -20.60 6.46 6.16
N MET A 234 -20.04 5.95 5.05
CA MET A 234 -20.80 5.49 3.89
C MET A 234 -21.60 4.23 4.23
N ALA A 235 -20.95 3.23 4.82
CA ALA A 235 -21.59 1.96 5.20
C ALA A 235 -22.81 2.14 6.11
N VAL A 236 -22.76 3.09 7.05
CA VAL A 236 -23.86 3.37 7.98
C VAL A 236 -24.81 4.46 7.46
N GLY A 237 -24.32 5.38 6.62
CA GLY A 237 -24.99 6.62 6.26
C GLY A 237 -25.92 6.56 5.05
N PHE A 238 -25.82 5.54 4.18
CA PHE A 238 -26.66 5.44 2.98
C PHE A 238 -28.14 5.11 3.24
N HIS A 239 -28.51 4.78 4.49
CA HIS A 239 -29.87 4.39 4.87
C HIS A 239 -30.68 5.50 5.56
N LYS A 240 -30.17 6.73 5.63
CA LYS A 240 -30.87 7.91 6.20
C LYS A 240 -31.01 9.00 5.15
#